data_AF-A0A2V9VLS5-F1
#
_entry.id   AF-A0A2V9VLS5-F1
#
_cell.length_a   1.000
_cell.length_b   1.000
_cell.length_c   1.000
_cell.angle_alpha   90.00
_cell.angle_beta   90.00
_cell.angle_gamma   90.00
#
_symmetry.space_group_name_H-M   'P 1'
#
loop_
_entity.id
_entity.type
_entity.pdbx_description
1 polymer ?
#
loop_
_entity_poly.entity_id
_entity_poly.type
_entity_poly.pdbx_seq_one_letter_code
_entity_poly.pdbx_strand_id
1 'polypeptide(L)'
;MQVRGCGTALVTPFHQDGSIDEAALRNLVAWQIDSGIDFLIPCGTTGETPTLSHDEWLRVIDITIEVAAGRVPIVAGATSNSTNDAVEKAKEVAARPGVDAILTASPYYNKPTQEGQYRHFKAIAEAVGKPILLYNVPGRTGANIEPGTLARLAEVPNILGLKEASGNITQIAEVLNAVPEHFLVFSGDDAITLPVIALGGVGIISVASNEIPAEMAALTRAALNNDWATARSLHRKYLPLMQANFIESNPLPVKALLAMMGRIEESYRLPLLPMRRDTRSKLQKIATEVGLIAKPAAASPETAEFFVYENWLAGPHKIVLHRSTCGQCNHGKGRPAGHDANHAKWHGPYATLVEARQMAHDMQGVLIRSECKCI
;
A
#
# COMPACT_ATOMS: atom_id res chain seq x y z
N MET A 1 -4.05 0.93 -28.64
CA MET A 1 -2.79 0.87 -27.86
C MET A 1 -2.61 -0.55 -27.33
N GLN A 2 -1.38 -1.03 -27.09
CA GLN A 2 -1.13 -2.40 -26.61
C GLN A 2 -0.98 -2.40 -25.08
N VAL A 3 -1.68 -3.31 -24.38
CA VAL A 3 -1.48 -3.52 -22.94
C VAL A 3 -0.22 -4.35 -22.76
N ARG A 4 0.92 -3.71 -22.46
CA ARG A 4 2.24 -4.33 -22.25
C ARG A 4 3.10 -3.39 -21.39
N GLY A 5 4.13 -3.91 -20.71
CA GLY A 5 5.05 -3.08 -19.93
C GLY A 5 4.64 -2.95 -18.46
N CYS A 6 4.84 -1.78 -17.87
CA CYS A 6 4.53 -1.52 -16.47
C CYS A 6 3.13 -0.90 -16.33
N GLY A 7 2.22 -1.63 -15.70
CA GLY A 7 0.89 -1.14 -15.36
C GLY A 7 0.72 -0.87 -13.86
N THR A 8 0.10 0.25 -13.49
CA THR A 8 -0.10 0.60 -12.08
C THR A 8 -1.46 0.10 -11.58
N ALA A 9 -1.44 -0.77 -10.57
CA ALA A 9 -2.62 -1.11 -9.79
C ALA A 9 -2.95 0.05 -8.84
N LEU A 10 -3.74 1.01 -9.34
CA LEU A 10 -3.98 2.28 -8.66
C LEU A 10 -4.62 2.08 -7.28
N VAL A 11 -4.14 2.83 -6.30
CA VAL A 11 -4.86 3.07 -5.04
C VAL A 11 -6.10 3.94 -5.29
N THR A 12 -7.10 3.83 -4.43
CA THR A 12 -8.21 4.80 -4.36
C THR A 12 -7.97 5.71 -3.15
N PRO A 13 -7.67 7.00 -3.33
CA PRO A 13 -7.52 7.93 -2.22
C PRO A 13 -8.88 8.31 -1.63
N PHE A 14 -8.92 8.45 -0.31
CA PHE A 14 -10.13 8.81 0.44
C PHE A 14 -9.84 10.00 1.35
N HIS A 15 -10.86 10.80 1.61
CA HIS A 15 -10.88 11.75 2.71
C HIS A 15 -11.06 11.03 4.06
N GLN A 16 -10.83 11.72 5.19
CA GLN A 16 -11.08 11.14 6.54
C GLN A 16 -12.53 10.72 6.77
N ASP A 17 -13.49 11.36 6.10
CA ASP A 17 -14.90 10.96 6.19
C ASP A 17 -15.23 9.69 5.38
N GLY A 18 -14.23 9.15 4.68
CA GLY A 18 -14.33 7.95 3.87
C GLY A 18 -14.75 8.21 2.43
N SER A 19 -15.16 9.42 2.03
CA SER A 19 -15.50 9.76 0.64
C SER A 19 -14.27 9.72 -0.27
N ILE A 20 -14.47 9.53 -1.59
CA ILE A 20 -13.36 9.53 -2.56
C ILE A 20 -12.73 10.92 -2.64
N ASP A 21 -11.40 10.99 -2.50
CA ASP A 21 -10.66 12.20 -2.82
C ASP A 21 -10.38 12.26 -4.34
N GLU A 22 -11.35 12.79 -5.08
CA GLU A 22 -11.25 12.85 -6.54
C GLU A 22 -10.06 13.70 -7.01
N ALA A 23 -9.70 14.75 -6.28
CA ALA A 23 -8.59 15.62 -6.64
C ALA A 23 -7.26 14.89 -6.52
N ALA A 24 -7.04 14.18 -5.41
CA ALA A 24 -5.87 13.32 -5.24
C ALA A 24 -5.83 12.21 -6.29
N LEU A 25 -6.96 11.57 -6.62
CA LEU A 25 -7.02 10.54 -7.65
C LEU A 25 -6.60 11.09 -9.02
N ARG A 26 -7.13 12.26 -9.42
CA ARG A 26 -6.77 12.91 -10.69
C ARG A 26 -5.27 13.23 -10.75
N ASN A 27 -4.71 13.74 -9.67
CA ASN A 27 -3.29 14.06 -9.57
C ASN A 27 -2.41 12.80 -9.64
N LEU A 28 -2.81 11.71 -8.98
CA LEU A 28 -2.13 10.43 -9.07
C LEU A 28 -2.15 9.90 -10.51
N VAL A 29 -3.31 9.87 -11.16
CA VAL A 29 -3.43 9.37 -12.55
C VAL A 29 -2.56 10.19 -13.50
N ALA A 30 -2.59 11.52 -13.41
CA ALA A 30 -1.74 12.39 -14.22
C ALA A 30 -0.26 12.11 -13.96
N TRP A 31 0.16 12.04 -12.70
CA TRP A 31 1.55 11.79 -12.34
C TRP A 31 2.05 10.41 -12.80
N GLN A 32 1.22 9.38 -12.76
CA GLN A 32 1.57 8.04 -13.26
C GLN A 32 1.85 8.08 -14.77
N ILE A 33 0.98 8.74 -15.54
CA ILE A 33 1.14 8.90 -17.00
C ILE A 33 2.39 9.71 -17.32
N ASP A 34 2.56 10.85 -16.66
CA ASP A 34 3.70 11.76 -16.90
C ASP A 34 5.04 11.10 -16.50
N SER A 35 5.00 10.11 -15.61
CA SER A 35 6.16 9.31 -15.19
C SER A 35 6.47 8.13 -16.12
N GLY A 36 5.68 7.92 -17.18
CA GLY A 36 5.95 6.90 -18.20
C GLY A 36 5.38 5.51 -17.91
N ILE A 37 4.35 5.41 -17.08
CA ILE A 37 3.57 4.17 -16.91
C ILE A 37 2.87 3.80 -18.22
N ASP A 38 2.89 2.52 -18.56
CA ASP A 38 2.43 2.04 -19.86
C ASP A 38 0.91 1.79 -19.90
N PHE A 39 0.27 1.50 -18.75
CA PHE A 39 -1.19 1.35 -18.61
C PHE A 39 -1.68 1.47 -17.15
N LEU A 40 -2.97 1.70 -16.93
CA LEU A 40 -3.52 1.92 -15.60
C LEU A 40 -4.63 0.91 -15.25
N ILE A 41 -4.66 0.50 -13.99
CA ILE A 41 -5.65 -0.45 -13.47
C ILE A 41 -6.41 0.21 -12.31
N PRO A 42 -7.49 0.95 -12.58
CA PRO A 42 -8.39 1.42 -11.54
C PRO A 42 -9.20 0.24 -10.99
N CYS A 43 -9.59 0.35 -9.71
CA CYS A 43 -10.48 -0.62 -9.05
C CYS A 43 -9.99 -2.08 -9.07
N GLY A 44 -8.69 -2.30 -9.05
CA GLY A 44 -8.10 -3.59 -8.65
C GLY A 44 -8.10 -3.78 -7.12
N THR A 45 -7.47 -4.85 -6.63
CA THR A 45 -7.35 -5.10 -5.17
C THR A 45 -6.71 -3.93 -4.42
N THR A 46 -5.68 -3.31 -4.99
CA THR A 46 -4.97 -2.14 -4.42
C THR A 46 -5.87 -0.90 -4.33
N GLY A 47 -6.90 -0.82 -5.17
CA GLY A 47 -7.89 0.26 -5.17
C GLY A 47 -9.02 0.08 -4.17
N GLU A 48 -8.92 -0.90 -3.26
CA GLU A 48 -9.90 -1.17 -2.19
C GLU A 48 -11.33 -1.46 -2.69
N THR A 49 -11.46 -2.00 -3.90
CA THR A 49 -12.75 -2.27 -4.58
C THR A 49 -13.81 -2.96 -3.72
N PRO A 50 -13.49 -3.92 -2.82
CA PRO A 50 -14.51 -4.52 -1.94
C PRO A 50 -15.24 -3.53 -1.03
N THR A 51 -14.68 -2.34 -0.80
CA THR A 51 -15.24 -1.30 0.06
C THR A 51 -15.81 -0.10 -0.72
N LEU A 52 -15.79 -0.14 -2.05
CA LEU A 52 -16.44 0.84 -2.90
C LEU A 52 -17.91 0.47 -3.11
N SER A 53 -18.79 1.46 -3.02
CA SER A 53 -20.14 1.30 -3.55
C SER A 53 -20.11 1.17 -5.08
N HIS A 54 -21.24 0.79 -5.66
CA HIS A 54 -21.37 0.68 -7.11
C HIS A 54 -21.06 2.01 -7.84
N ASP A 55 -21.65 3.12 -7.39
CA ASP A 55 -21.45 4.44 -7.99
C ASP A 55 -20.00 4.92 -7.85
N GLU A 56 -19.38 4.66 -6.71
CA GLU A 56 -17.97 5.00 -6.45
C GLU A 56 -17.01 4.19 -7.32
N TRP A 57 -17.27 2.88 -7.47
CA TRP A 57 -16.51 2.02 -8.37
C TRP A 57 -16.51 2.56 -9.80
N LEU A 58 -17.68 2.94 -10.30
CA LEU A 58 -17.81 3.56 -11.62
C LEU A 58 -17.13 4.92 -11.68
N ARG A 59 -17.29 5.75 -10.65
CA ARG A 59 -16.71 7.09 -10.60
C ARG A 59 -15.18 7.06 -10.65
N VAL A 60 -14.52 6.13 -9.94
CA VAL A 60 -13.06 5.97 -9.99
C VAL A 60 -12.59 5.59 -11.40
N ILE A 61 -13.32 4.70 -12.09
CA ILE A 61 -13.02 4.32 -13.48
C ILE A 61 -13.17 5.53 -14.40
N ASP A 62 -14.28 6.27 -14.28
CA ASP A 62 -14.58 7.41 -15.13
C ASP A 62 -13.55 8.53 -14.95
N ILE A 63 -13.16 8.86 -13.71
CA ILE A 63 -12.08 9.83 -13.43
C ILE A 63 -10.75 9.38 -14.08
N THR A 64 -10.44 8.09 -13.97
CA THR A 64 -9.22 7.54 -14.56
C THR A 64 -9.22 7.68 -16.08
N ILE A 65 -10.35 7.40 -16.73
CA ILE A 65 -10.55 7.59 -18.18
C ILE A 65 -10.42 9.06 -18.57
N GLU A 66 -11.12 9.95 -17.86
CA GLU A 66 -11.12 11.39 -18.11
C GLU A 66 -9.70 11.96 -18.08
N VAL A 67 -8.91 11.63 -17.05
CA VAL A 67 -7.54 12.13 -16.93
C VAL A 67 -6.63 11.43 -17.92
N ALA A 68 -6.77 10.11 -18.13
CA ALA A 68 -5.93 9.41 -19.10
C ALA A 68 -6.09 9.96 -20.51
N ALA A 69 -7.31 10.34 -20.90
CA ALA A 69 -7.62 10.99 -22.18
C ALA A 69 -7.01 10.25 -23.39
N GLY A 70 -6.98 8.92 -23.33
CA GLY A 70 -6.41 8.06 -24.38
C GLY A 70 -4.88 8.10 -24.50
N ARG A 71 -4.14 8.62 -23.50
CA ARG A 71 -2.67 8.62 -23.51
C ARG A 71 -2.06 7.25 -23.18
N VAL A 72 -2.75 6.48 -22.33
CA VAL A 72 -2.38 5.11 -21.95
C VAL A 72 -3.64 4.24 -21.86
N PRO A 73 -3.56 2.91 -22.06
CA PRO A 73 -4.68 2.01 -21.89
C PRO A 73 -5.23 1.97 -20.46
N ILE A 74 -6.53 1.81 -20.33
CA ILE A 74 -7.21 1.55 -19.05
C ILE A 74 -7.70 0.11 -18.98
N VAL A 75 -7.24 -0.63 -17.96
CA VAL A 75 -7.69 -1.98 -17.66
C VAL A 75 -8.56 -1.95 -16.38
N ALA A 76 -9.88 -1.89 -16.53
CA ALA A 76 -10.79 -1.70 -15.40
C ALA A 76 -10.96 -2.99 -14.58
N GLY A 77 -10.84 -2.90 -13.25
CA GLY A 77 -11.12 -4.03 -12.36
C GLY A 77 -12.62 -4.32 -12.23
N ALA A 78 -13.03 -5.55 -12.53
CA ALA A 78 -14.43 -6.00 -12.50
C ALA A 78 -14.58 -7.40 -11.87
N THR A 79 -13.87 -7.65 -10.77
CA THR A 79 -13.91 -8.96 -10.08
C THR A 79 -15.20 -9.13 -9.26
N SER A 80 -15.74 -10.36 -9.27
CA SER A 80 -16.76 -10.84 -8.33
C SER A 80 -16.59 -12.33 -8.09
N ASN A 81 -17.03 -12.83 -6.94
CA ASN A 81 -17.10 -14.26 -6.67
C ASN A 81 -18.41 -14.92 -7.12
N SER A 82 -19.37 -14.12 -7.61
CA SER A 82 -20.60 -14.54 -8.28
C SER A 82 -20.45 -14.36 -9.79
N THR A 83 -20.67 -15.41 -10.59
CA THR A 83 -20.53 -15.34 -12.05
C THR A 83 -21.53 -14.36 -12.66
N ASN A 84 -22.77 -14.33 -12.19
CA ASN A 84 -23.78 -13.40 -12.69
C ASN A 84 -23.34 -11.95 -12.45
N ASP A 85 -22.88 -11.65 -11.23
CA ASP A 85 -22.43 -10.30 -10.89
C ASP A 85 -21.15 -9.92 -11.66
N ALA A 86 -20.24 -10.87 -11.89
CA ALA A 86 -19.04 -10.64 -12.68
C ALA A 86 -19.37 -10.32 -14.14
N VAL A 87 -20.37 -11.01 -14.71
CA VAL A 87 -20.88 -10.75 -16.06
C VAL A 87 -21.49 -9.35 -16.16
N GLU A 88 -22.34 -8.96 -15.21
CA GLU A 88 -22.96 -7.63 -15.22
C GLU A 88 -21.92 -6.52 -15.02
N LYS A 89 -21.00 -6.67 -14.05
CA LYS A 89 -19.87 -5.75 -13.88
C LYS A 89 -19.03 -5.62 -15.15
N ALA A 90 -18.75 -6.73 -15.83
CA ALA A 90 -17.98 -6.73 -17.07
C ALA A 90 -18.70 -5.97 -18.19
N LYS A 91 -20.01 -6.18 -18.38
CA LYS A 91 -20.82 -5.45 -19.36
C LYS A 91 -20.81 -3.95 -19.08
N GLU A 92 -20.95 -3.56 -17.82
CA GLU A 92 -20.92 -2.16 -17.42
C GLU A 92 -19.57 -1.50 -17.75
N VAL A 93 -18.45 -2.08 -17.32
CA VAL A 93 -17.15 -1.47 -17.66
C VAL A 93 -16.87 -1.51 -19.16
N ALA A 94 -17.33 -2.55 -19.87
CA ALA A 94 -17.18 -2.66 -21.30
C ALA A 94 -17.96 -1.59 -22.09
N ALA A 95 -19.07 -1.11 -21.54
CA ALA A 95 -19.88 -0.05 -22.12
C ALA A 95 -19.21 1.35 -22.06
N ARG A 96 -18.14 1.50 -21.27
CA ARG A 96 -17.39 2.76 -21.15
C ARG A 96 -16.35 2.85 -22.28
N PRO A 97 -16.45 3.84 -23.20
CA PRO A 97 -15.58 3.89 -24.38
C PRO A 97 -14.08 3.92 -24.06
N GLY A 98 -13.69 4.53 -22.94
CA GLY A 98 -12.29 4.65 -22.52
C GLY A 98 -11.72 3.43 -21.78
N VAL A 99 -12.49 2.35 -21.60
CA VAL A 99 -11.95 1.08 -21.07
C VAL A 99 -11.41 0.24 -22.23
N ASP A 100 -10.12 -0.10 -22.17
CA ASP A 100 -9.43 -0.89 -23.19
C ASP A 100 -9.45 -2.39 -22.90
N ALA A 101 -9.45 -2.77 -21.63
CA ALA A 101 -9.54 -4.17 -21.19
C ALA A 101 -10.16 -4.29 -19.79
N ILE A 102 -10.48 -5.52 -19.38
CA ILE A 102 -11.06 -5.83 -18.07
C ILE A 102 -10.08 -6.70 -17.29
N LEU A 103 -9.83 -6.40 -16.02
CA LEU A 103 -9.12 -7.28 -15.09
C LEU A 103 -10.12 -7.99 -14.18
N THR A 104 -10.12 -9.32 -14.18
CA THR A 104 -10.99 -10.12 -13.30
C THR A 104 -10.26 -11.30 -12.67
N ALA A 105 -10.40 -11.47 -11.35
CA ALA A 105 -9.73 -12.53 -10.60
C ALA A 105 -10.57 -13.79 -10.44
N SER A 106 -9.92 -14.87 -10.01
CA SER A 106 -10.64 -16.09 -9.60
C SER A 106 -11.63 -15.78 -8.47
N PRO A 107 -12.83 -16.40 -8.44
CA PRO A 107 -13.80 -16.22 -7.37
C PRO A 107 -13.19 -16.44 -5.98
N TYR A 108 -13.26 -15.40 -5.15
CA TYR A 108 -12.76 -15.43 -3.78
C TYR A 108 -13.79 -16.01 -2.81
N TYR A 109 -13.32 -16.54 -1.67
CA TYR A 109 -14.12 -17.12 -0.59
C TYR A 109 -14.77 -18.48 -0.90
N ASN A 110 -15.51 -18.60 -2.01
CA ASN A 110 -16.28 -19.80 -2.35
C ASN A 110 -15.48 -20.94 -3.00
N LYS A 111 -14.21 -20.70 -3.38
CA LYS A 111 -13.22 -21.71 -3.79
C LYS A 111 -13.72 -22.69 -4.88
N PRO A 112 -14.08 -22.21 -6.08
CA PRO A 112 -14.53 -23.07 -7.16
C PRO A 112 -13.45 -24.06 -7.63
N THR A 113 -13.88 -25.21 -8.15
CA THR A 113 -13.00 -26.16 -8.85
C THR A 113 -12.41 -25.56 -10.12
N GLN A 114 -11.39 -26.20 -10.72
CA GLN A 114 -10.80 -25.76 -11.98
C GLN A 114 -11.85 -25.60 -13.11
N GLU A 115 -12.79 -26.53 -13.23
CA GLU A 115 -13.89 -26.42 -14.20
C GLU A 115 -14.86 -25.28 -13.85
N GLY A 116 -15.11 -25.04 -12.56
CA GLY A 116 -15.87 -23.87 -12.12
C GLY A 116 -15.20 -22.55 -12.51
N GLN A 117 -13.88 -22.45 -12.33
CA GLN A 117 -13.08 -21.28 -12.75
C GLN A 117 -13.13 -21.11 -14.27
N TYR A 118 -12.95 -22.18 -15.04
CA TYR A 118 -13.05 -22.15 -16.50
C TYR A 118 -14.41 -21.58 -16.96
N ARG A 119 -15.52 -22.13 -16.44
CA ARG A 119 -16.87 -21.67 -16.81
C ARG A 119 -17.16 -20.25 -16.37
N HIS A 120 -16.67 -19.85 -15.20
CA HIS A 120 -16.80 -18.48 -14.70
C HIS A 120 -16.17 -17.47 -15.67
N PHE A 121 -14.90 -17.67 -16.03
CA PHE A 121 -14.21 -16.76 -16.95
C PHE A 121 -14.77 -16.82 -18.37
N LYS A 122 -15.14 -18.01 -18.85
CA LYS A 122 -15.77 -18.16 -20.16
C LYS A 122 -17.10 -17.40 -20.25
N ALA A 123 -17.94 -17.46 -19.22
CA ALA A 123 -19.21 -16.72 -19.20
C ALA A 123 -19.00 -15.20 -19.24
N ILE A 124 -17.97 -14.68 -18.55
CA ILE A 124 -17.60 -13.25 -18.61
C ILE A 124 -17.14 -12.90 -20.02
N ALA A 125 -16.25 -13.72 -20.60
CA ALA A 125 -15.71 -13.53 -21.93
C ALA A 125 -16.78 -13.51 -23.03
N GLU A 126 -17.77 -14.40 -22.96
CA GLU A 126 -18.89 -14.46 -23.92
C GLU A 126 -19.85 -13.26 -23.81
N ALA A 127 -19.88 -12.57 -22.65
CA ALA A 127 -20.80 -11.47 -22.41
C ALA A 127 -20.32 -10.10 -22.93
N VAL A 128 -19.03 -9.97 -23.27
CA VAL A 128 -18.42 -8.68 -23.65
C VAL A 128 -17.48 -8.82 -24.85
N GLY A 129 -17.40 -7.78 -25.69
CA GLY A 129 -16.45 -7.74 -26.81
C GLY A 129 -15.06 -7.22 -26.43
N LYS A 130 -14.85 -6.78 -25.17
CA LYS A 130 -13.58 -6.20 -24.71
C LYS A 130 -12.57 -7.30 -24.33
N PRO A 131 -11.26 -7.08 -24.50
CA PRO A 131 -10.22 -7.95 -23.98
C PRO A 131 -10.30 -8.13 -22.46
N ILE A 132 -9.96 -9.33 -21.99
CA ILE A 132 -9.96 -9.71 -20.57
C ILE A 132 -8.56 -10.18 -20.17
N LEU A 133 -8.06 -9.61 -19.08
CA LEU A 133 -6.92 -10.14 -18.33
C LEU A 133 -7.46 -10.90 -17.12
N LEU A 134 -7.10 -12.17 -17.03
CA LEU A 134 -7.33 -13.00 -15.86
C LEU A 134 -6.42 -12.57 -14.73
N TYR A 135 -6.81 -12.81 -13.48
CA TYR A 135 -5.97 -12.54 -12.32
C TYR A 135 -5.92 -13.74 -11.38
N ASN A 136 -4.76 -14.41 -11.35
CA ASN A 136 -4.48 -15.48 -10.40
C ASN A 136 -3.79 -14.93 -9.15
N VAL A 137 -4.43 -15.03 -7.98
CA VAL A 137 -3.88 -14.58 -6.69
C VAL A 137 -4.38 -15.48 -5.55
N PRO A 138 -3.92 -16.75 -5.50
CA PRO A 138 -4.43 -17.75 -4.56
C PRO A 138 -4.32 -17.32 -3.09
N GLY A 139 -3.32 -16.52 -2.73
CA GLY A 139 -3.18 -15.96 -1.37
C GLY A 139 -4.32 -15.03 -0.93
N ARG A 140 -5.14 -14.53 -1.86
CA ARG A 140 -6.33 -13.71 -1.56
C ARG A 140 -7.65 -14.41 -1.88
N THR A 141 -7.68 -15.20 -2.96
CA THR A 141 -8.92 -15.88 -3.39
C THR A 141 -9.16 -17.18 -2.64
N GLY A 142 -8.09 -17.84 -2.18
CA GLY A 142 -8.13 -19.20 -1.67
C GLY A 142 -8.27 -20.26 -2.76
N ALA A 143 -8.11 -19.89 -4.04
CA ALA A 143 -8.18 -20.77 -5.19
C ALA A 143 -7.12 -20.39 -6.24
N ASN A 144 -6.36 -21.38 -6.70
CA ASN A 144 -5.35 -21.22 -7.76
C ASN A 144 -5.94 -21.59 -9.11
N ILE A 145 -5.64 -20.81 -10.16
CA ILE A 145 -5.91 -21.18 -11.55
C ILE A 145 -4.71 -22.01 -12.04
N GLU A 146 -4.91 -23.29 -12.33
CA GLU A 146 -3.82 -24.17 -12.76
C GLU A 146 -3.42 -23.94 -14.23
N PRO A 147 -2.16 -24.26 -14.62
CA PRO A 147 -1.67 -24.10 -16.00
C PRO A 147 -2.57 -24.75 -17.06
N GLY A 148 -3.11 -25.95 -16.79
CA GLY A 148 -4.02 -26.63 -17.71
C GLY A 148 -5.35 -25.91 -17.92
N THR A 149 -5.87 -25.24 -16.88
CA THR A 149 -7.06 -24.39 -16.98
C THR A 149 -6.77 -23.12 -17.76
N LEU A 150 -5.60 -22.51 -17.53
CA LEU A 150 -5.16 -21.33 -18.26
C LEU A 150 -4.94 -21.61 -19.75
N ALA A 151 -4.35 -22.75 -20.11
CA ALA A 151 -4.22 -23.17 -21.51
C ALA A 151 -5.58 -23.26 -22.21
N ARG A 152 -6.61 -23.84 -21.55
CA ARG A 152 -7.98 -23.88 -22.09
C ARG A 152 -8.61 -22.49 -22.21
N LEU A 153 -8.32 -21.58 -21.28
CA LEU A 153 -8.86 -20.21 -21.29
C LEU A 153 -8.17 -19.33 -22.34
N ALA A 154 -6.90 -19.58 -22.64
CA ALA A 154 -6.17 -18.85 -23.67
C ALA A 154 -6.72 -19.09 -25.09
N GLU A 155 -7.46 -20.17 -25.32
CA GLU A 155 -8.17 -20.43 -26.57
C GLU A 155 -9.47 -19.62 -26.73
N VAL A 156 -9.90 -18.89 -25.68
CA VAL A 156 -11.10 -18.03 -25.75
C VAL A 156 -10.70 -16.68 -26.36
N PRO A 157 -11.30 -16.25 -27.50
CA PRO A 157 -10.73 -15.19 -28.34
C PRO A 157 -10.42 -13.84 -27.68
N ASN A 158 -11.21 -13.43 -26.69
CA ASN A 158 -11.04 -12.17 -25.98
C ASN A 158 -10.39 -12.32 -24.59
N ILE A 159 -9.96 -13.51 -24.18
CA ILE A 159 -9.11 -13.67 -23.01
C ILE A 159 -7.66 -13.43 -23.45
N LEU A 160 -7.20 -12.20 -23.22
CA LEU A 160 -5.94 -11.70 -23.73
C LEU A 160 -4.73 -12.16 -22.92
N GLY A 161 -4.90 -12.43 -21.63
CA GLY A 161 -3.75 -12.70 -20.77
C GLY A 161 -4.06 -12.95 -19.31
N LEU A 162 -3.01 -12.95 -18.51
CA LEU A 162 -3.00 -13.28 -17.09
C LEU A 162 -2.08 -12.33 -16.31
N LYS A 163 -2.59 -11.77 -15.22
CA LYS A 163 -1.80 -11.29 -14.08
C LYS A 163 -1.53 -12.46 -13.14
N GLU A 164 -0.29 -12.91 -13.06
CA GLU A 164 0.14 -14.03 -12.22
C GLU A 164 0.74 -13.53 -10.91
N ALA A 165 0.00 -13.66 -9.81
CA ALA A 165 0.43 -13.25 -8.46
C ALA A 165 0.42 -14.42 -7.47
N SER A 166 0.75 -15.63 -7.92
CA SER A 166 0.96 -16.76 -7.02
C SER A 166 2.29 -16.68 -6.27
N GLY A 167 3.27 -15.95 -6.81
CA GLY A 167 4.65 -15.93 -6.34
C GLY A 167 5.41 -17.23 -6.66
N ASN A 168 4.78 -18.20 -7.33
CA ASN A 168 5.36 -19.49 -7.66
C ASN A 168 6.01 -19.45 -9.05
N ILE A 169 7.33 -19.27 -9.08
CA ILE A 169 8.07 -19.16 -10.34
C ILE A 169 8.01 -20.44 -11.20
N THR A 170 7.88 -21.62 -10.58
CA THR A 170 7.72 -22.89 -11.30
C THR A 170 6.40 -22.90 -12.04
N GLN A 171 5.30 -22.53 -11.38
CA GLN A 171 3.99 -22.43 -12.04
C GLN A 171 3.99 -21.37 -13.14
N ILE A 172 4.62 -20.21 -12.90
CA ILE A 172 4.73 -19.15 -13.92
C ILE A 172 5.44 -19.69 -15.17
N ALA A 173 6.53 -20.46 -15.00
CA ALA A 173 7.22 -21.11 -16.10
C ALA A 173 6.32 -22.14 -16.82
N GLU A 174 5.57 -22.96 -16.08
CA GLU A 174 4.61 -23.92 -16.65
C GLU A 174 3.52 -23.23 -17.47
N VAL A 175 2.96 -22.12 -16.96
CA VAL A 175 1.97 -21.31 -17.67
C VAL A 175 2.55 -20.78 -18.98
N LEU A 176 3.73 -20.15 -18.93
CA LEU A 176 4.40 -19.58 -20.11
C LEU A 176 4.71 -20.62 -21.20
N ASN A 177 4.88 -21.89 -20.84
CA ASN A 177 5.09 -22.99 -21.79
C ASN A 177 3.78 -23.64 -22.26
N ALA A 178 2.67 -23.47 -21.54
CA ALA A 178 1.39 -24.10 -21.84
C ALA A 178 0.44 -23.21 -22.65
N VAL A 179 0.54 -21.88 -22.51
CA VAL A 179 -0.27 -20.90 -23.24
C VAL A 179 0.36 -20.54 -24.59
N PRO A 180 -0.44 -20.13 -25.60
CA PRO A 180 0.10 -19.69 -26.88
C PRO A 180 0.89 -18.37 -26.75
N GLU A 181 1.82 -18.11 -27.67
CA GLU A 181 2.75 -16.96 -27.62
C GLU A 181 2.06 -15.59 -27.57
N HIS A 182 0.83 -15.49 -28.10
CA HIS A 182 0.06 -14.24 -28.07
C HIS A 182 -0.62 -13.97 -26.72
N PHE A 183 -0.66 -14.95 -25.81
CA PHE A 183 -1.27 -14.81 -24.49
C PHE A 183 -0.35 -14.06 -23.54
N LEU A 184 -0.81 -12.92 -23.04
CA LEU A 184 0.02 -11.98 -22.29
C LEU A 184 0.15 -12.39 -20.82
N VAL A 185 1.34 -12.80 -20.38
CA VAL A 185 1.60 -13.10 -18.96
C VAL A 185 2.32 -11.92 -18.29
N PHE A 186 1.68 -11.32 -17.29
CA PHE A 186 2.22 -10.25 -16.46
C PHE A 186 2.59 -10.79 -15.07
N SER A 187 3.71 -10.33 -14.52
CA SER A 187 3.95 -10.48 -13.08
C SER A 187 2.87 -9.70 -12.32
N GLY A 188 2.36 -10.29 -11.25
CA GLY A 188 1.52 -9.62 -10.26
C GLY A 188 2.22 -9.40 -8.91
N ASP A 189 3.52 -9.69 -8.86
CA ASP A 189 4.40 -9.48 -7.72
C ASP A 189 5.63 -8.67 -8.16
N ASP A 190 5.81 -7.49 -7.55
CA ASP A 190 6.87 -6.54 -7.84
C ASP A 190 8.27 -7.17 -7.70
N ALA A 191 8.49 -7.97 -6.66
CA ALA A 191 9.81 -8.50 -6.32
C ALA A 191 10.31 -9.56 -7.31
N ILE A 192 9.43 -10.23 -8.05
CA ILE A 192 9.78 -11.28 -9.01
C ILE A 192 9.57 -10.86 -10.47
N THR A 193 9.39 -9.57 -10.75
CA THR A 193 9.21 -9.05 -12.12
C THR A 193 10.31 -9.50 -13.09
N LEU A 194 11.58 -9.44 -12.66
CA LEU A 194 12.71 -9.80 -13.53
C LEU A 194 12.68 -11.26 -14.00
N PRO A 195 12.60 -12.27 -13.10
CA PRO A 195 12.54 -13.66 -13.55
C PRO A 195 11.27 -13.94 -14.38
N VAL A 196 10.13 -13.31 -14.10
CA VAL A 196 8.93 -13.46 -14.95
C VAL A 196 9.19 -12.98 -16.38
N ILE A 197 9.78 -11.79 -16.55
CA ILE A 197 10.12 -11.26 -17.89
C ILE A 197 11.16 -12.14 -18.58
N ALA A 198 12.17 -12.63 -17.85
CA ALA A 198 13.19 -13.52 -18.40
C ALA A 198 12.62 -14.85 -18.93
N LEU A 199 11.50 -15.31 -18.39
CA LEU A 199 10.79 -16.51 -18.82
C LEU A 199 9.82 -16.27 -20.00
N GLY A 200 9.65 -15.00 -20.44
CA GLY A 200 8.73 -14.64 -21.53
C GLY A 200 7.55 -13.77 -21.10
N GLY A 201 7.46 -13.38 -19.83
CA GLY A 201 6.46 -12.43 -19.37
C GLY A 201 6.60 -11.07 -20.05
N VAL A 202 5.47 -10.40 -20.27
CA VAL A 202 5.40 -9.17 -21.08
C VAL A 202 5.41 -7.89 -20.24
N GLY A 203 5.51 -8.01 -18.91
CA GLY A 203 5.54 -6.87 -18.01
C GLY A 203 5.05 -7.19 -16.60
N ILE A 204 4.53 -6.17 -15.93
CA ILE A 204 4.02 -6.24 -14.55
C ILE A 204 2.75 -5.40 -14.38
N ILE A 205 1.85 -5.88 -13.52
CA ILE A 205 0.80 -5.06 -12.89
C ILE A 205 1.17 -4.82 -11.42
N SER A 206 1.73 -3.65 -11.15
CA SER A 206 2.58 -3.32 -10.01
C SER A 206 1.84 -2.59 -8.88
N VAL A 207 2.24 -2.85 -7.62
CA VAL A 207 1.87 -2.02 -6.47
C VAL A 207 2.89 -0.89 -6.31
N ALA A 208 4.18 -1.21 -6.31
CA ALA A 208 5.27 -0.24 -6.08
C ALA A 208 5.28 0.94 -7.06
N SER A 209 4.77 0.75 -8.29
CA SER A 209 4.60 1.81 -9.29
C SER A 209 3.68 2.95 -8.82
N ASN A 210 2.82 2.75 -7.83
CA ASN A 210 2.10 3.85 -7.20
C ASN A 210 3.05 4.88 -6.59
N GLU A 211 4.20 4.48 -6.07
CA GLU A 211 5.13 5.34 -5.32
C GLU A 211 6.37 5.71 -6.16
N ILE A 212 6.79 4.81 -7.05
CA ILE A 212 7.97 4.93 -7.90
C ILE A 212 7.64 4.61 -9.37
N PRO A 213 6.68 5.32 -10.00
CA PRO A 213 6.20 4.98 -11.33
C PRO A 213 7.31 5.02 -12.39
N ALA A 214 8.15 6.05 -12.38
CA ALA A 214 9.23 6.20 -13.35
C ALA A 214 10.26 5.07 -13.23
N GLU A 215 10.60 4.66 -12.00
CA GLU A 215 11.60 3.63 -11.79
C GLU A 215 11.08 2.23 -12.06
N MET A 216 9.81 1.94 -11.75
CA MET A 216 9.19 0.69 -12.15
C MET A 216 9.03 0.58 -13.66
N ALA A 217 8.61 1.67 -14.33
CA ALA A 217 8.57 1.72 -15.79
C ALA A 217 9.96 1.51 -16.41
N ALA A 218 11.01 2.16 -15.88
CA ALA A 218 12.38 2.00 -16.34
C ALA A 218 12.91 0.57 -16.10
N LEU A 219 12.64 -0.04 -14.94
CA LEU A 219 13.02 -1.40 -14.62
C LEU A 219 12.38 -2.40 -15.60
N THR A 220 11.07 -2.30 -15.79
CA THR A 220 10.32 -3.18 -16.70
C THR A 220 10.77 -3.00 -18.14
N ARG A 221 10.95 -1.77 -18.61
CA ARG A 221 11.42 -1.47 -19.97
C ARG A 221 12.84 -1.98 -20.21
N ALA A 222 13.75 -1.81 -19.25
CA ALA A 222 15.11 -2.36 -19.34
C ALA A 222 15.09 -3.89 -19.45
N ALA A 223 14.30 -4.58 -18.63
CA ALA A 223 14.16 -6.03 -18.68
C ALA A 223 13.59 -6.51 -20.03
N LEU A 224 12.53 -5.88 -20.52
CA LEU A 224 11.91 -6.22 -21.81
C LEU A 224 12.85 -5.98 -23.01
N ASN A 225 13.80 -5.04 -22.87
CA ASN A 225 14.81 -4.73 -23.88
C ASN A 225 16.12 -5.52 -23.71
N ASN A 226 16.15 -6.55 -22.84
CA ASN A 226 17.34 -7.33 -22.50
C ASN A 226 18.51 -6.53 -21.88
N ASP A 227 18.25 -5.32 -21.37
CA ASP A 227 19.20 -4.56 -20.54
C ASP A 227 19.13 -5.04 -19.08
N TRP A 228 19.67 -6.24 -18.87
CA TRP A 228 19.68 -6.88 -17.56
C TRP A 228 20.60 -6.17 -16.55
N ALA A 229 21.56 -5.37 -17.00
CA ALA A 229 22.43 -4.61 -16.12
C ALA A 229 21.63 -3.51 -15.42
N THR A 230 20.93 -2.67 -16.19
CA THR A 230 20.06 -1.62 -15.64
C THR A 230 18.91 -2.22 -14.84
N ALA A 231 18.24 -3.25 -15.38
CA ALA A 231 17.10 -3.88 -14.73
C ALA A 231 17.46 -4.44 -13.33
N ARG A 232 18.59 -5.15 -13.20
CA ARG A 232 19.06 -5.68 -11.91
C ARG A 232 19.54 -4.58 -10.96
N SER A 233 20.09 -3.49 -11.47
CA SER A 233 20.51 -2.35 -10.65
C SER A 233 19.30 -1.69 -10.00
N LEU A 234 18.27 -1.37 -10.79
CA LEU A 234 17.02 -0.79 -10.31
C LEU A 234 16.29 -1.75 -9.37
N HIS A 235 16.19 -3.02 -9.74
CA HIS A 235 15.56 -4.04 -8.90
C HIS A 235 16.26 -4.14 -7.55
N ARG A 236 17.59 -4.24 -7.50
CA ARG A 236 18.34 -4.29 -6.24
C ARG A 236 18.09 -3.06 -5.36
N LYS A 237 18.04 -1.87 -5.97
CA LYS A 237 17.80 -0.62 -5.25
C LYS A 237 16.41 -0.59 -4.60
N TYR A 238 15.38 -1.00 -5.33
CA TYR A 238 13.98 -0.87 -4.91
C TYR A 238 13.36 -2.14 -4.33
N LEU A 239 14.04 -3.29 -4.37
CA LEU A 239 13.57 -4.54 -3.77
C LEU A 239 13.13 -4.40 -2.31
N PRO A 240 13.86 -3.66 -1.43
CA PRO A 240 13.40 -3.44 -0.06
C PRO A 240 12.02 -2.76 0.00
N LEU A 241 11.75 -1.80 -0.88
CA LEU A 241 10.45 -1.13 -0.97
C LEU A 241 9.37 -2.07 -1.52
N MET A 242 9.68 -2.82 -2.59
CA MET A 242 8.75 -3.81 -3.17
C MET A 242 8.30 -4.81 -2.11
N GLN A 243 9.21 -5.29 -1.26
CA GLN A 243 8.90 -6.18 -0.14
C GLN A 243 8.18 -5.45 1.00
N ALA A 244 8.58 -4.20 1.30
CA ALA A 244 7.92 -3.37 2.30
C ALA A 244 6.43 -3.17 2.02
N ASN A 245 6.05 -3.12 0.74
CA ASN A 245 4.64 -2.99 0.33
C ASN A 245 3.73 -4.16 0.72
N PHE A 246 4.31 -5.25 1.25
CA PHE A 246 3.60 -6.43 1.70
C PHE A 246 3.96 -6.87 3.14
N ILE A 247 4.61 -6.01 3.93
CA ILE A 247 4.86 -6.30 5.37
C ILE A 247 3.56 -6.36 6.19
N GLU A 248 2.53 -5.69 5.69
CA GLU A 248 1.13 -5.85 6.05
C GLU A 248 0.30 -5.96 4.75
N SER A 249 -0.98 -6.29 4.87
CA SER A 249 -1.86 -6.46 3.71
C SER A 249 -1.91 -5.20 2.84
N ASN A 250 -1.48 -5.30 1.57
CA ASN A 250 -1.75 -4.25 0.57
C ASN A 250 -3.26 -3.95 0.49
N PRO A 251 -3.70 -2.68 0.47
CA PRO A 251 -2.91 -1.47 0.21
C PRO A 251 -2.44 -0.64 1.43
N LEU A 252 -2.37 -1.22 2.63
CA LEU A 252 -1.94 -0.48 3.83
C LEU A 252 -0.57 0.19 3.65
N PRO A 253 0.52 -0.53 3.31
CA PRO A 253 1.83 0.10 3.16
C PRO A 253 1.88 1.16 2.06
N VAL A 254 1.32 0.86 0.89
CA VAL A 254 1.44 1.76 -0.28
C VAL A 254 0.71 3.09 -0.06
N LYS A 255 -0.46 3.08 0.59
CA LYS A 255 -1.16 4.32 0.95
C LYS A 255 -0.46 5.07 2.07
N ALA A 256 0.08 4.36 3.06
CA ALA A 256 0.85 4.98 4.14
C ALA A 256 2.06 5.76 3.60
N LEU A 257 2.82 5.18 2.66
CA LEU A 257 3.98 5.85 2.07
C LEU A 257 3.55 6.95 1.07
N LEU A 258 2.52 6.77 0.24
CA LEU A 258 1.97 7.87 -0.56
C LEU A 258 1.57 9.08 0.29
N ALA A 259 1.01 8.84 1.48
CA ALA A 259 0.70 9.91 2.43
C ALA A 259 1.97 10.54 3.03
N MET A 260 2.99 9.76 3.37
CA MET A 260 4.30 10.29 3.79
C MET A 260 4.98 11.13 2.69
N MET A 261 4.71 10.82 1.42
CA MET A 261 5.16 11.60 0.26
C MET A 261 4.29 12.83 -0.02
N GLY A 262 3.23 13.07 0.77
CA GLY A 262 2.30 14.19 0.59
C GLY A 262 1.42 14.08 -0.65
N ARG A 263 1.22 12.88 -1.19
CA ARG A 263 0.46 12.64 -2.44
C ARG A 263 -1.04 12.43 -2.18
N ILE A 264 -1.38 11.87 -1.02
CA ILE A 264 -2.76 11.57 -0.61
C ILE A 264 -2.92 11.82 0.89
N GLU A 265 -4.16 11.88 1.34
CA GLU A 265 -4.49 11.69 2.74
C GLU A 265 -4.41 10.20 3.14
N GLU A 266 -3.90 9.92 4.35
CA GLU A 266 -3.90 8.56 4.88
C GLU A 266 -5.26 8.21 5.48
N SER A 267 -6.14 7.67 4.64
CA SER A 267 -7.47 7.19 5.02
C SER A 267 -7.76 5.83 4.39
N TYR A 268 -8.45 4.96 5.12
CA TYR A 268 -8.82 3.61 4.72
C TYR A 268 -10.28 3.35 5.06
N ARG A 269 -10.93 2.46 4.32
CA ARG A 269 -12.27 1.97 4.67
C ARG A 269 -12.16 0.66 5.44
N LEU A 270 -12.96 0.52 6.50
CA LEU A 270 -13.07 -0.75 7.21
C LEU A 270 -13.41 -1.88 6.22
N PRO A 271 -12.78 -3.08 6.37
CA PRO A 271 -12.03 -3.54 7.54
C PRO A 271 -10.53 -3.19 7.53
N LEU A 272 -10.07 -2.38 6.58
CA LEU A 272 -8.68 -1.91 6.55
C LEU A 272 -8.49 -0.77 7.55
N LEU A 273 -7.30 -0.72 8.14
CA LEU A 273 -6.93 0.22 9.19
C LEU A 273 -5.52 0.75 8.93
N PRO A 274 -5.14 1.92 9.49
CA PRO A 274 -3.76 2.39 9.46
C PRO A 274 -2.78 1.33 9.95
N MET A 275 -1.59 1.32 9.34
CA MET A 275 -0.52 0.38 9.67
C MET A 275 -0.16 0.40 11.16
N ARG A 276 0.29 -0.74 11.68
CA ARG A 276 0.86 -0.79 13.03
C ARG A 276 2.10 0.12 13.10
N ARG A 277 2.33 0.71 14.27
CA ARG A 277 3.41 1.69 14.47
C ARG A 277 4.81 1.13 14.14
N ASP A 278 5.08 -0.12 14.48
CA ASP A 278 6.37 -0.79 14.25
C ASP A 278 6.63 -1.09 12.77
N THR A 279 5.64 -1.58 12.03
CA THR A 279 5.74 -1.81 10.58
C THR A 279 5.77 -0.50 9.81
N ARG A 280 4.98 0.51 10.22
CA ARG A 280 5.06 1.88 9.67
C ARG A 280 6.46 2.47 9.83
N SER A 281 7.09 2.29 11.00
CA SER A 281 8.45 2.78 11.24
C SER A 281 9.48 2.07 10.33
N LYS A 282 9.30 0.78 10.06
CA LYS A 282 10.13 0.03 9.11
C LYS A 282 9.94 0.55 7.67
N LEU A 283 8.69 0.76 7.24
CA LEU A 283 8.38 1.34 5.94
C LEU A 283 9.01 2.73 5.76
N GLN A 284 8.86 3.61 6.76
CA GLN A 284 9.45 4.94 6.74
C GLN A 284 10.98 4.89 6.60
N LYS A 285 11.64 3.99 7.34
CA LYS A 285 13.09 3.78 7.23
C LYS A 285 13.48 3.37 5.80
N ILE A 286 12.78 2.39 5.23
CA ILE A 286 13.04 1.91 3.87
C ILE A 286 12.81 3.02 2.84
N ALA A 287 11.70 3.76 2.94
CA ALA A 287 11.37 4.89 2.08
C ALA A 287 12.45 5.99 2.12
N THR A 288 13.02 6.24 3.30
CA THR A 288 14.12 7.18 3.48
C THR A 288 15.41 6.67 2.83
N GLU A 289 15.72 5.38 2.98
CA GLU A 289 16.92 4.74 2.40
C GLU A 289 16.87 4.71 0.86
N VAL A 290 15.69 4.50 0.27
CA VAL A 290 15.51 4.55 -1.19
C VAL A 290 15.32 5.98 -1.73
N GLY A 291 15.22 6.98 -0.86
CA GLY A 291 15.20 8.40 -1.21
C GLY A 291 13.83 8.97 -1.58
N LEU A 292 12.72 8.33 -1.19
CA LEU A 292 11.36 8.80 -1.49
C LEU A 292 10.84 9.86 -0.52
N ILE A 293 11.34 9.84 0.71
CA ILE A 293 11.03 10.83 1.72
C ILE A 293 12.32 11.37 2.32
N ALA A 294 12.30 12.63 2.73
CA ALA A 294 13.47 13.25 3.35
C ALA A 294 13.88 12.48 4.62
N LYS A 295 15.18 12.37 4.85
CA LYS A 295 15.67 11.99 6.18
C LYS A 295 15.08 12.97 7.19
N PRO A 296 14.49 12.50 8.30
CA PRO A 296 14.15 13.40 9.39
C PRO A 296 15.39 14.23 9.67
N ALA A 297 15.24 15.56 9.76
CA ALA A 297 16.31 16.38 10.28
C ALA A 297 16.78 15.71 11.58
N ALA A 298 18.09 15.50 11.72
CA ALA A 298 18.63 15.00 12.99
C ALA A 298 18.00 15.88 14.06
N ALA A 299 17.28 15.27 15.01
CA ALA A 299 16.65 16.02 16.07
C ALA A 299 17.73 16.94 16.63
N SER A 300 17.54 18.26 16.50
CA SER A 300 18.31 19.21 17.30
C SER A 300 18.23 18.66 18.71
N PRO A 301 19.37 18.44 19.41
CA PRO A 301 19.32 17.80 20.70
C PRO A 301 18.29 18.58 21.53
N GLU A 302 17.12 17.96 21.77
CA GLU A 302 16.13 18.54 22.66
C GLU A 302 16.90 18.73 23.95
N THR A 303 17.10 19.99 24.35
CA THR A 303 17.74 20.31 25.61
C THR A 303 16.96 19.54 26.66
N ALA A 304 17.57 18.49 27.22
CA ALA A 304 16.87 17.61 28.13
C ALA A 304 16.44 18.45 29.33
N GLU A 305 15.16 18.80 29.39
CA GLU A 305 14.61 19.55 30.50
C GLU A 305 14.21 18.59 31.61
N PHE A 306 14.44 19.00 32.84
CA PHE A 306 14.12 18.21 34.03
C PHE A 306 13.07 18.94 34.86
N PHE A 307 12.22 18.18 35.53
CA PHE A 307 11.18 18.69 36.40
C PHE A 307 11.18 17.95 37.72
N VAL A 308 10.81 18.63 38.80
CA VAL A 308 10.61 18.04 40.13
C VAL A 308 9.11 18.03 40.40
N TYR A 309 8.52 16.86 40.56
CA TYR A 309 7.15 16.71 41.05
C TYR A 309 7.16 16.71 42.57
N GLU A 310 6.45 17.64 43.19
CA GLU A 310 6.27 17.72 44.64
C GLU A 310 4.84 17.36 45.00
N ASN A 311 4.66 16.57 46.07
CA ASN A 311 3.36 16.17 46.60
C ASN A 311 3.36 16.15 48.14
N TRP A 312 2.33 16.75 48.73
CA TRP A 312 2.13 16.88 50.18
C TRP A 312 0.77 16.37 50.68
N LEU A 313 0.08 15.52 49.90
CA LEU A 313 -1.18 14.86 50.29
C LEU A 313 -0.95 13.69 51.29
N ALA A 314 -1.75 13.64 52.36
CA ALA A 314 -2.00 12.52 53.31
C ALA A 314 -0.92 11.41 53.43
N GLY A 315 0.33 11.84 53.61
CA GLY A 315 1.52 11.01 53.68
C GLY A 315 2.76 11.89 53.84
N PRO A 316 3.96 11.31 53.96
CA PRO A 316 5.19 12.09 54.07
C PRO A 316 5.39 12.94 52.80
N HIS A 317 5.66 14.24 52.98
CA HIS A 317 5.98 15.20 51.92
C HIS A 317 7.09 14.63 51.03
N LYS A 318 6.80 14.44 49.73
CA LYS A 318 7.64 13.69 48.79
C LYS A 318 7.88 14.46 47.50
N ILE A 319 9.08 14.27 46.94
CA ILE A 319 9.42 14.74 45.60
C ILE A 319 9.96 13.62 44.69
N VAL A 320 9.73 13.77 43.38
CA VAL A 320 10.23 12.87 42.32
C VAL A 320 10.79 13.67 41.15
N LEU A 321 12.03 13.39 40.73
CA LEU A 321 12.60 14.01 39.51
C LEU A 321 12.17 13.26 38.24
N HIS A 322 11.90 14.00 37.17
CA HIS A 322 11.53 13.49 35.85
C HIS A 322 12.24 14.23 34.71
N ARG A 323 12.51 13.54 33.60
CA ARG A 323 12.74 14.19 32.29
C ARG A 323 11.42 14.74 31.74
N SER A 324 11.47 15.83 31.00
CA SER A 324 10.33 16.48 30.34
C SER A 324 9.51 15.50 29.48
N THR A 325 10.19 14.58 28.81
CA THR A 325 9.61 13.56 27.93
C THR A 325 9.02 12.34 28.67
N CYS A 326 9.11 12.30 30.00
CA CYS A 326 8.50 11.23 30.79
C CYS A 326 6.98 11.25 30.64
N GLY A 327 6.35 10.09 30.40
CA GLY A 327 4.89 9.99 30.27
C GLY A 327 4.10 10.46 31.50
N GLN A 328 4.72 10.50 32.69
CA GLN A 328 4.12 11.07 33.90
C GLN A 328 4.32 12.59 34.02
N CYS A 329 5.41 13.12 33.47
CA CYS A 329 5.74 14.55 33.50
C CYS A 329 5.05 15.31 32.38
N ASN A 330 5.17 14.82 31.14
CA ASN A 330 4.63 15.44 29.94
C ASN A 330 4.90 16.97 29.91
N HIS A 331 6.16 17.36 29.98
CA HIS A 331 6.60 18.76 30.02
C HIS A 331 5.96 19.55 31.18
N GLY A 332 5.86 18.94 32.36
CA GLY A 332 5.25 19.52 33.56
C GLY A 332 3.71 19.61 33.53
N LYS A 333 3.05 19.02 32.53
CA LYS A 333 1.58 19.04 32.36
C LYS A 333 0.90 17.75 32.83
N GLY A 334 1.68 16.71 33.09
CA GLY A 334 1.18 15.40 33.51
C GLY A 334 0.62 15.42 34.93
N ARG A 335 -0.33 14.52 35.20
CA ARG A 335 -0.92 14.33 36.54
C ARG A 335 -0.81 12.86 36.92
N PRO A 336 0.10 12.48 37.83
CA PRO A 336 0.17 11.12 38.35
C PRO A 336 -1.17 10.71 38.99
N ALA A 337 -1.57 9.46 38.84
CA ALA A 337 -2.86 8.96 39.32
C ALA A 337 -3.00 9.10 40.86
N GLY A 338 -4.14 9.61 41.33
CA GLY A 338 -4.44 9.78 42.77
C GLY A 338 -4.09 11.15 43.37
N HIS A 339 -3.74 12.15 42.55
CA HIS A 339 -3.32 13.48 43.03
C HIS A 339 -4.18 14.62 42.47
N ASP A 340 -4.55 15.55 43.36
CA ASP A 340 -5.29 16.79 43.07
C ASP A 340 -4.33 18.00 43.08
N ALA A 341 -4.66 19.04 42.29
CA ALA A 341 -3.91 20.29 42.17
C ALA A 341 -3.78 21.06 43.50
N ASN A 342 -4.63 20.76 44.48
CA ASN A 342 -4.56 21.36 45.81
C ASN A 342 -3.36 20.88 46.64
N HIS A 343 -2.71 19.77 46.27
CA HIS A 343 -1.68 19.14 47.11
C HIS A 343 -0.44 18.63 46.35
N ALA A 344 -0.23 19.08 45.11
CA ALA A 344 0.94 18.74 44.32
C ALA A 344 1.29 19.82 43.29
N LYS A 345 2.57 19.92 42.94
CA LYS A 345 3.09 20.90 41.98
C LYS A 345 4.31 20.38 41.22
N TRP A 346 4.43 20.78 39.95
CA TRP A 346 5.65 20.64 39.18
C TRP A 346 6.54 21.88 39.33
N HIS A 347 7.84 21.67 39.49
CA HIS A 347 8.86 22.70 39.47
C HIS A 347 9.81 22.48 38.29
N GLY A 348 10.22 23.56 37.62
CA GLY A 348 11.02 23.53 36.40
C GLY A 348 10.37 24.35 35.26
N PRO A 349 10.87 24.22 34.01
CA PRO A 349 11.95 23.32 33.60
C PRO A 349 13.32 23.72 34.18
N TYR A 350 14.15 22.71 34.44
CA TYR A 350 15.58 22.86 34.73
C TYR A 350 16.38 22.38 33.52
N ALA A 351 17.42 23.12 33.14
CA ALA A 351 18.19 22.83 31.92
C ALA A 351 19.12 21.62 32.11
N THR A 352 19.49 21.30 33.35
CA THR A 352 20.33 20.15 33.67
C THR A 352 19.79 19.33 34.84
N LEU A 353 20.19 18.05 34.89
CA LEU A 353 19.85 17.16 36.01
C LEU A 353 20.46 17.66 37.33
N VAL A 354 21.61 18.35 37.27
CA VAL A 354 22.29 18.92 38.44
C VAL A 354 21.44 20.02 39.07
N GLU A 355 20.90 20.94 38.24
CA GLU A 355 20.00 22.01 38.72
C GLU A 355 18.72 21.43 39.34
N ALA A 356 18.10 20.43 38.70
CA ALA A 356 16.92 19.79 39.24
C ALA A 356 17.19 19.07 40.58
N ARG A 357 18.36 18.42 40.71
CA ARG A 357 18.79 17.78 41.96
C ARG A 357 19.05 18.80 43.05
N GLN A 358 19.70 19.92 42.71
CA GLN A 358 19.96 21.00 43.66
C GLN A 358 18.64 21.59 44.19
N MET A 359 17.70 21.90 43.31
CA MET A 359 16.37 22.34 43.72
C MET A 359 15.70 21.33 44.66
N ALA A 360 15.73 20.04 44.29
CA ALA A 360 15.15 18.98 45.09
C ALA A 360 15.80 18.84 46.48
N HIS A 361 17.10 19.12 46.60
CA HIS A 361 17.80 19.18 47.88
C HIS A 361 17.37 20.39 48.72
N ASP A 362 17.21 21.56 48.10
CA ASP A 362 16.91 22.82 48.79
C ASP A 362 15.45 22.93 49.29
N MET A 363 14.55 22.05 48.81
CA MET A 363 13.16 21.99 49.29
C MET A 363 13.09 21.55 50.77
N GLN A 364 12.55 22.44 51.61
CA GLN A 364 12.34 22.20 53.04
C GLN A 364 11.07 21.37 53.29
N GLY A 365 11.05 20.62 54.40
CA GLY A 365 9.90 19.79 54.79
C GLY A 365 9.78 18.45 54.06
N VAL A 366 10.53 18.24 52.98
CA VAL A 366 10.50 17.00 52.19
C VAL A 366 11.17 15.84 52.93
N LEU A 367 10.37 14.80 53.18
CA LEU A 367 10.76 13.56 53.87
C LEU A 367 11.26 12.49 52.90
N ILE A 368 10.79 12.48 51.65
CA ILE A 368 11.18 11.48 50.64
C ILE A 368 11.62 12.17 49.35
N ARG A 369 12.83 11.88 48.88
CA ARG A 369 13.37 12.33 47.59
C ARG A 369 13.66 11.11 46.73
N SER A 370 13.19 11.09 45.49
CA SER A 370 13.38 9.95 44.58
C SER A 370 13.51 10.41 43.13
N GLU A 371 14.03 9.54 42.28
CA GLU A 371 14.17 9.78 40.84
C GLU A 371 13.27 8.79 40.08
N CYS A 372 12.56 9.27 39.07
CA CYS A 372 11.79 8.41 38.18
C CYS A 372 12.75 7.56 37.32
N LYS A 373 12.31 6.40 36.85
CA LYS A 373 13.05 5.56 35.88
C LYS A 373 13.46 6.26 34.58
N CYS A 374 12.86 7.43 34.30
CA CYS A 374 13.21 8.24 33.13
C CYS A 374 14.46 9.10 33.33
N ILE A 375 14.90 9.33 34.57
CA ILE A 375 16.18 9.97 34.90
C ILE A 375 17.28 8.96 34.65
#